data_AF-A0A7W0X3Q0-F1
#
_entry.id   AF-A0A7W0X3Q0-F1
#
_cell.length_a   1.000
_cell.length_b   1.000
_cell.length_c   1.000
_cell.angle_alpha   90.00
_cell.angle_beta   90.00
_cell.angle_gamma   90.00
#
_symmetry.space_group_name_H-M   'P 1'
#
loop_
_entity.id
_entity.type
_entity.pdbx_description
1 polymer ?
#
loop_
_entity_poly.entity_id
_entity_poly.type
_entity_poly.pdbx_seq_one_letter_code
_entity_poly.pdbx_strand_id
1 'polypeptide(L)'
;MRETSIALEVFRRDPATYDPRTDPIVRVTIGRLRARLDSHYADRETPPILRIVLPKGHYAPEFVAVAGSARASHGRAVLRT
;
A
#
# COMPACT_ATOMS: atom_id res chain seq x y z
N MET A 1 -2.29 14.39 2.13
CA MET A 1 -1.77 14.20 3.51
C MET A 1 -0.39 14.83 3.61
N ARG A 2 -0.11 15.60 4.67
CA ARG A 2 1.19 16.26 4.88
C ARG A 2 2.14 15.35 5.68
N GLU A 3 3.43 15.42 5.41
CA GLU A 3 4.47 14.65 6.14
C GLU A 3 4.40 14.89 7.65
N THR A 4 4.27 16.17 8.03
CA THR A 4 4.22 16.62 9.42
C THR A 4 3.09 15.97 10.20
N SER A 5 1.89 15.87 9.64
CA SER A 5 0.75 15.21 10.31
C SER A 5 1.10 13.77 10.70
N ILE A 6 1.75 13.03 9.80
CA ILE A 6 2.14 11.63 10.06
C ILE A 6 3.20 11.56 11.16
N ALA A 7 4.19 12.46 11.12
CA ALA A 7 5.23 12.51 12.14
C ALA A 7 4.67 12.74 13.54
N LEU A 8 3.70 13.66 13.68
CA LEU A 8 3.09 13.99 14.97
C LEU A 8 2.09 12.92 15.42
N GLU A 9 1.18 12.52 14.55
CA GLU A 9 0.04 11.67 14.92
C GLU A 9 0.43 10.19 15.02
N VAL A 10 1.31 9.72 14.14
CA VAL A 10 1.71 8.31 14.07
C VAL A 10 3.03 8.07 14.79
N PHE A 11 4.06 8.86 14.47
CA PHE A 11 5.39 8.70 15.07
C PHE A 11 5.57 9.46 16.38
N ARG A 12 4.54 10.18 16.86
CA ARG A 12 4.55 10.91 18.14
C ARG A 12 5.73 11.86 18.29
N ARG A 13 6.18 12.47 17.18
CA ARG A 13 7.20 13.51 17.23
C ARG A 13 6.64 14.76 17.88
N ASP A 14 7.51 15.48 18.57
CA ASP A 14 7.17 16.73 19.23
C ASP A 14 7.04 17.85 18.17
N PRO A 15 5.88 18.54 18.08
CA PRO A 15 5.69 19.63 17.14
C PRO A 15 6.64 20.82 17.36
N ALA A 16 7.20 21.01 18.56
CA ALA A 16 8.12 22.10 18.85
C ALA A 16 9.52 21.87 18.26
N THR A 17 9.89 20.61 17.97
CA THR A 17 11.26 20.25 17.58
C THR A 17 11.34 19.48 16.26
N TYR A 18 10.22 19.00 15.71
CA TYR A 18 10.22 18.23 14.49
C TYR A 18 10.48 19.09 13.24
N ASP A 19 11.60 18.84 12.57
CA ASP A 19 11.91 19.38 11.24
C ASP A 19 12.06 18.23 10.22
N PRO A 20 11.16 18.12 9.21
CA PRO A 20 11.26 17.12 8.15
C PRO A 20 12.59 17.14 7.39
N ARG A 21 13.33 18.25 7.38
CA ARG A 21 14.62 18.35 6.66
C ARG A 21 15.72 17.56 7.34
N THR A 22 15.70 17.49 8.68
CA THR A 22 16.73 16.85 9.50
C THR A 22 16.27 15.51 10.08
N ASP A 23 14.96 15.30 10.22
CA ASP A 23 14.36 14.06 10.70
C ASP A 23 13.53 13.36 9.59
N PRO A 24 14.12 12.45 8.81
CA PRO A 24 13.46 11.82 7.67
C PRO A 24 12.60 10.60 8.07
N ILE A 25 12.19 10.46 9.34
CA ILE A 25 11.53 9.24 9.85
C ILE A 25 10.33 8.78 9.00
N VAL A 26 9.49 9.72 8.56
CA VAL A 26 8.33 9.42 7.71
C VAL A 26 8.79 8.90 6.35
N ARG A 27 9.73 9.60 5.69
CA ARG A 27 10.26 9.21 4.37
C ARG A 27 10.92 7.84 4.41
N VAL A 28 11.76 7.57 5.42
CA VAL A 28 12.45 6.29 5.59
C VAL A 28 11.44 5.16 5.83
N THR A 29 10.48 5.37 6.73
CA THR A 29 9.49 4.32 7.04
C THR A 29 8.59 4.02 5.86
N ILE A 30 8.13 5.05 5.14
CA ILE A 30 7.31 4.87 3.94
C ILE A 30 8.12 4.18 2.84
N GLY A 31 9.41 4.52 2.66
CA GLY A 31 10.31 3.82 1.75
C GLY A 31 10.42 2.33 2.07
N ARG A 32 10.61 1.97 3.35
CA ARG A 32 10.64 0.57 3.80
C ARG A 32 9.29 -0.14 3.60
N LEU A 33 8.18 0.55 3.83
CA LEU A 33 6.84 0.00 3.60
C LEU A 33 6.61 -0.31 2.11
N ARG A 34 7.05 0.57 1.19
CA ARG A 34 7.00 0.31 -0.25
C ARG A 34 7.76 -0.97 -0.60
N ALA A 35 9.01 -1.09 -0.16
CA ALA A 35 9.83 -2.28 -0.41
C ALA A 35 9.16 -3.55 0.13
N ARG A 36 8.59 -3.51 1.34
CA ARG A 36 7.87 -4.65 1.92
C ARG A 36 6.63 -5.03 1.12
N LEU A 37 5.85 -4.06 0.64
CA LEU A 37 4.68 -4.33 -0.21
C LEU A 37 5.11 -4.92 -1.55
N ASP A 38 6.15 -4.38 -2.18
CA ASP A 38 6.67 -4.91 -3.44
C ASP A 38 7.14 -6.36 -3.28
N SER A 39 7.93 -6.67 -2.25
CA SER A 39 8.31 -8.06 -1.93
C SER A 39 7.11 -8.94 -1.62
N HIS A 40 6.13 -8.45 -0.84
CA HIS A 40 4.93 -9.21 -0.49
C HIS A 40 4.11 -9.63 -1.73
N TYR A 41 4.10 -8.82 -2.78
CA TYR A 41 3.35 -9.11 -4.01
C TYR A 41 4.18 -9.80 -5.09
N ALA A 42 5.52 -9.77 -5.03
CA ALA A 42 6.39 -10.38 -6.03
C ALA A 42 6.27 -11.92 -6.09
N ASP A 43 6.11 -12.57 -4.94
CA ASP A 43 6.21 -14.03 -4.82
C ASP A 43 4.85 -14.75 -4.75
N ARG A 44 3.78 -14.13 -5.28
CA ARG A 44 2.42 -14.70 -5.20
C ARG A 44 2.06 -15.46 -6.48
N GLU A 45 1.92 -16.78 -6.37
CA GLU A 45 1.42 -17.64 -7.46
C GLU A 45 0.02 -17.23 -7.95
N THR A 46 -0.83 -16.72 -7.03
CA THR A 46 -2.14 -16.16 -7.36
C THR A 46 -2.18 -14.67 -7.02
N PRO A 47 -2.31 -13.77 -8.02
CA PRO A 47 -2.39 -12.34 -7.79
C PRO A 47 -3.68 -12.00 -7.01
N PRO A 48 -3.61 -11.14 -5.99
CA PRO A 48 -4.78 -10.75 -5.23
C PRO A 48 -5.73 -9.88 -6.07
N ILE A 49 -7.00 -9.84 -5.69
CA ILE A 49 -8.02 -8.98 -6.33
C ILE A 49 -7.65 -7.49 -6.20
N LEU A 50 -7.03 -7.15 -5.07
CA LEU A 50 -6.70 -5.79 -4.67
C LEU A 50 -5.25 -5.72 -4.19
N ARG A 51 -4.52 -4.72 -4.65
CA ARG A 51 -3.16 -4.41 -4.25
C ARG A 51 -3.11 -3.07 -3.54
N ILE A 52 -2.35 -2.98 -2.45
CA ILE A 52 -2.02 -1.72 -1.81
C ILE A 52 -0.75 -1.17 -2.46
N VAL A 53 -0.80 0.07 -2.92
CA VAL A 53 0.32 0.79 -3.52
C VAL A 53 0.57 2.05 -2.72
N LEU A 54 1.84 2.37 -2.45
CA LEU A 54 2.22 3.69 -1.92
C LEU A 54 3.01 4.43 -3.00
N PRO A 55 2.39 5.35 -3.77
CA PRO A 55 3.08 6.06 -4.85
C PRO A 55 4.29 6.85 -4.33
N LYS A 56 5.32 7.02 -5.16
CA LYS A 56 6.49 7.87 -4.82
C LYS A 56 6.03 9.31 -4.61
N GLY A 57 6.60 9.99 -3.61
CA GLY A 57 6.21 11.36 -3.24
C GLY A 57 4.88 11.47 -2.49
N HIS A 58 4.10 10.39 -2.40
CA HIS A 58 2.85 10.34 -1.67
C HIS A 58 3.01 9.51 -0.39
N TYR A 59 2.25 9.89 0.63
CA TYR A 59 2.18 9.16 1.89
C TYR A 59 0.85 8.44 2.11
N ALA A 60 -0.14 8.70 1.26
CA ALA A 60 -1.41 8.00 1.29
C ALA A 60 -1.32 6.70 0.47
N PRO A 61 -1.81 5.57 0.98
CA PRO A 61 -1.93 4.35 0.19
C PRO A 61 -3.08 4.46 -0.82
N GLU A 62 -2.90 3.82 -1.96
CA GLU A 62 -3.91 3.61 -2.99
C GLU A 62 -4.24 2.12 -3.08
N PHE A 63 -5.51 1.82 -3.35
CA PHE A 63 -5.99 0.46 -3.53
C PHE A 63 -6.29 0.24 -5.00
N VAL A 64 -5.54 -0.65 -5.64
CA VAL A 64 -5.60 -0.87 -7.09
C VAL A 64 -6.10 -2.27 -7.37
N ALA A 65 -7.14 -2.40 -8.19
CA ALA A 65 -7.62 -3.71 -8.64
C ALA A 65 -6.60 -4.35 -9.59
N VAL A 66 -6.33 -5.65 -9.43
CA VAL A 66 -5.42 -6.39 -10.32
C VAL A 66 -6.25 -7.08 -11.40
N ALA A 67 -6.09 -6.64 -12.65
CA ALA A 67 -6.72 -7.26 -13.81
C ALA A 67 -6.22 -8.71 -13.93
N GLY A 68 -7.11 -9.67 -13.68
CA GLY A 68 -6.78 -11.10 -13.51
C GLY A 68 -7.60 -11.76 -12.41
N SER A 69 -8.16 -10.98 -11.49
CA SER A 69 -9.19 -11.44 -10.54
C SER A 69 -10.62 -11.40 -11.11
N ALA A 70 -10.76 -11.34 -12.44
CA ALA A 70 -12.04 -11.76 -13.01
C ALA A 70 -12.20 -13.23 -12.62
N ARG A 71 -13.07 -13.50 -11.64
CA ARG A 71 -13.63 -14.83 -11.43
C ARG A 71 -13.87 -15.40 -12.81
N ALA A 72 -13.23 -16.53 -13.10
CA ALA A 72 -13.65 -17.41 -14.16
C ALA A 72 -15.18 -17.39 -14.17
N SER A 73 -15.73 -16.99 -15.31
CA SER A 73 -17.14 -17.06 -15.64
C SER A 73 -17.79 -18.22 -14.90
N HIS A 74 -18.78 -17.93 -14.05
CA HIS A 74 -19.66 -18.96 -13.50
C HIS A 74 -20.28 -19.68 -14.68
N GLY A 75 -19.64 -20.77 -15.11
CA GLY A 75 -20.18 -21.67 -16.10
C GLY A 75 -21.48 -22.19 -15.53
N ARG A 76 -22.60 -21.89 -16.21
CA ARG A 76 -23.87 -22.56 -15.98
C ARG A 76 -23.64 -24.06 -16.10
N ALA A 77 -23.56 -24.77 -14.99
CA ALA A 77 -23.77 -26.21 -14.97
C ALA A 77 -25.26 -26.45 -15.26
N VAL A 78 -25.60 -26.60 -16.53
CA VAL A 78 -26.90 -27.16 -16.93
C VAL A 78 -26.82 -28.66 -16.65
N LEU A 79 -27.42 -29.11 -15.56
CA LEU A 79 -27.69 -30.53 -15.37
C LEU A 79 -28.76 -30.93 -16.38
N ARG A 80 -28.34 -31.64 -17.44
CA ARG A 80 -29.22 -32.43 -18.29
C ARG A 80 -29.31 -33.83 -17.69
N THR A 81 -30.53 -34.25 -17.36
CA THR A 81 -31.09 -35.61 -17.52
C THR A 81 -32.56 -35.54 -17.15
#